data_AF-A0A246TZQ2-F1
#
_entry.id   AF-A0A246TZQ2-F1
#
_cell.length_a   1.000
_cell.length_b   1.000
_cell.length_c   1.000
_cell.angle_alpha   90.00
_cell.angle_beta   90.00
_cell.angle_gamma   90.00
#
_symmetry.space_group_name_H-M   'P 1'
#
loop_
_entity.id
_entity.type
_entity.pdbx_description
1 polymer ?
#
loop_
_entity_poly.entity_id
_entity_poly.type
_entity_poly.pdbx_seq_one_letter_code
_entity_poly.pdbx_strand_id
1 'polypeptide(L)'
;MPAYTIETTYTLPIFRHGTYIADTPEAACKAAIGDSNPESSKEDYDSSGEIHVTRIWEGENTAYAGSPITVPSQFEESVQRRAHHFEILLGLLKMLLHDVQAGRSPSGDWLAKSSWAIARGEAILAYAPDPAEPADARKPSHILARLEEEHVRSAIVAVLEVDRDFDGLSPASVSDAEIQSACASVVTAMDLSDAVSNAEFHAAMAAIRAAYGRLHPD
;
A
#
# COMPACT_ATOMS: atom_id res chain seq x y z
N MET A 1 5.92 22.94 -33.54
CA MET A 1 5.67 21.71 -32.75
C MET A 1 7.01 21.19 -32.28
N PRO A 2 7.16 20.72 -31.03
CA PRO A 2 8.40 20.08 -30.59
C PRO A 2 8.63 18.76 -31.36
N ALA A 3 9.90 18.43 -31.61
CA ALA A 3 10.31 17.15 -32.19
C ALA A 3 10.80 16.22 -31.07
N TYR A 4 10.61 14.91 -31.23
CA TYR A 4 11.09 13.90 -30.30
C TYR A 4 11.75 12.76 -31.06
N THR A 5 12.87 12.27 -30.51
CA THR A 5 13.52 11.04 -30.96
C THR A 5 13.14 9.93 -29.97
N ILE A 6 12.64 8.79 -30.47
CA ILE A 6 12.10 7.69 -29.65
C ILE A 6 12.83 6.40 -30.01
N GLU A 7 13.32 5.68 -28.99
CA GLU A 7 13.89 4.34 -29.12
C GLU A 7 12.87 3.31 -28.66
N THR A 8 12.59 2.33 -29.54
CA THR A 8 11.71 1.20 -29.24
C THR A 8 12.44 -0.12 -29.40
N THR A 9 12.12 -1.10 -28.56
CA THR A 9 12.62 -2.47 -28.65
C THR A 9 11.51 -3.47 -28.35
N TYR A 10 11.81 -4.75 -28.46
CA TYR A 10 10.96 -5.85 -27.99
C TYR A 10 11.84 -6.98 -27.43
N THR A 11 11.26 -7.80 -26.55
CA THR A 11 11.95 -8.98 -26.02
C THR A 11 11.98 -10.08 -27.09
N LEU A 12 13.16 -10.48 -27.55
CA LEU A 12 13.31 -11.58 -28.52
C LEU A 12 13.71 -12.87 -27.78
N PRO A 13 12.82 -13.87 -27.65
CA PRO A 13 13.17 -15.13 -27.03
C PRO A 13 14.17 -15.90 -27.92
N ILE A 14 15.12 -16.55 -27.24
CA ILE A 14 16.09 -17.46 -27.86
C ILE A 14 15.83 -18.85 -27.26
N PHE A 15 15.30 -19.76 -28.07
CA PHE A 15 15.03 -21.12 -27.64
C PHE A 15 16.23 -22.04 -27.90
N ARG A 16 16.46 -22.95 -26.97
CA ARG A 16 17.38 -24.08 -27.12
C ARG A 16 16.58 -25.35 -27.02
N HIS A 17 16.80 -26.25 -27.97
CA HIS A 17 16.16 -27.56 -27.97
C HIS A 17 17.21 -28.61 -27.62
N GLY A 18 16.93 -29.41 -26.59
CA GLY A 18 17.77 -30.51 -26.13
C GLY A 18 16.90 -31.67 -25.67
N THR A 19 17.39 -32.90 -25.84
CA THR A 19 16.74 -34.10 -25.30
C THR A 19 17.48 -34.54 -24.06
N TYR A 20 16.80 -34.58 -22.92
CA TYR A 20 17.38 -34.94 -21.62
C TYR A 20 16.71 -36.21 -21.10
N ILE A 21 17.51 -37.25 -20.89
CA ILE A 21 17.04 -38.51 -20.32
C ILE A 21 17.17 -38.43 -18.81
N ALA A 22 16.06 -38.55 -18.09
CA ALA A 22 16.02 -38.55 -16.63
C ALA A 22 14.84 -39.38 -16.13
N ASP A 23 14.89 -39.79 -14.86
CA ASP A 23 13.84 -40.58 -14.22
C ASP A 23 12.55 -39.77 -13.98
N THR A 24 12.64 -38.43 -13.93
CA THR A 24 11.47 -37.54 -13.80
C THR A 24 11.58 -36.28 -14.68
N PRO A 25 10.45 -35.64 -15.04
CA PRO A 25 10.44 -34.36 -15.76
C PRO A 25 11.23 -33.26 -15.04
N GLU A 26 11.14 -33.17 -13.71
CA GLU A 26 11.85 -32.16 -12.91
C GLU A 26 13.38 -32.35 -13.01
N ALA A 27 13.84 -33.60 -12.98
CA ALA A 27 15.25 -33.93 -13.15
C ALA A 27 15.75 -33.60 -14.57
N ALA A 28 14.95 -33.86 -15.60
CA ALA A 28 15.24 -33.45 -16.98
C ALA A 28 15.32 -31.93 -17.13
N CYS A 29 14.35 -31.18 -16.58
CA CYS A 29 14.35 -29.71 -16.59
C CYS A 29 15.58 -29.13 -15.87
N LYS A 30 15.96 -29.70 -14.73
CA LYS A 30 17.15 -29.27 -13.99
C LYS A 30 18.44 -29.52 -14.80
N ALA A 31 18.52 -30.66 -15.49
CA ALA A 31 19.63 -30.95 -16.39
C ALA A 31 19.68 -29.95 -17.56
N ALA A 32 18.52 -29.60 -18.14
CA ALA A 32 18.43 -28.64 -19.22
C ALA A 32 18.89 -27.22 -18.84
N ILE A 33 18.52 -26.73 -17.63
CA ILE A 33 18.96 -25.42 -17.14
C ILE A 33 20.47 -25.38 -16.90
N GLY A 34 21.07 -26.50 -16.50
CA GLY A 34 22.52 -26.62 -16.27
C GLY A 34 23.35 -26.77 -17.55
N ASP A 35 22.71 -27.00 -18.70
CA ASP A 35 23.38 -27.19 -19.99
C ASP A 35 23.74 -25.83 -20.63
N SER A 36 25.04 -25.57 -20.72
CA SER A 36 25.59 -24.31 -21.24
C SER A 36 25.94 -24.37 -22.73
N ASN A 37 25.59 -25.44 -23.45
CA ASN A 37 25.93 -25.59 -24.87
C ASN A 37 25.28 -24.47 -25.74
N PRO A 38 26.07 -23.60 -26.39
CA PRO A 38 25.55 -22.45 -27.11
C PRO A 38 25.03 -22.78 -28.52
N GLU A 39 25.44 -23.91 -29.13
CA GLU A 39 25.21 -24.22 -30.56
C GLU A 39 23.76 -24.54 -30.94
N SER A 40 22.86 -24.78 -29.98
CA SER A 40 21.45 -25.12 -30.23
C SER A 40 20.49 -23.92 -30.17
N SER A 41 21.03 -22.71 -30.04
CA SER A 41 20.26 -21.47 -29.85
C SER A 41 19.62 -21.01 -31.17
N LYS A 42 18.30 -20.77 -31.15
CA LYS A 42 17.55 -20.18 -32.27
C LYS A 42 16.70 -19.01 -31.78
N GLU A 43 16.79 -17.90 -32.49
CA GLU A 43 15.89 -16.76 -32.31
C GLU A 43 14.50 -17.11 -32.82
N ASP A 44 13.48 -16.72 -32.07
CA ASP A 44 12.08 -16.89 -32.47
C ASP A 44 11.40 -15.52 -32.53
N TYR A 45 11.32 -15.00 -33.75
CA TYR A 45 10.66 -13.73 -34.06
C TYR A 45 9.14 -13.83 -33.94
N ASP A 46 8.55 -15.00 -34.18
CA ASP A 46 7.09 -15.20 -34.11
C ASP A 46 6.60 -15.17 -32.65
N SER A 47 7.46 -15.54 -31.70
CA SER A 47 7.21 -15.44 -30.26
C SER A 47 7.78 -14.16 -29.61
N SER A 48 8.13 -13.15 -30.41
CA SER A 48 8.64 -11.89 -29.88
C SER A 48 7.64 -11.22 -28.93
N GLY A 49 8.18 -10.61 -27.88
CA GLY A 49 7.43 -9.81 -26.93
C GLY A 49 6.88 -8.54 -27.56
N GLU A 50 6.15 -7.76 -26.77
CA GLU A 50 5.59 -6.50 -27.26
C GLU A 50 6.66 -5.44 -27.51
N ILE A 51 6.39 -4.58 -28.50
CA ILE A 51 7.20 -3.40 -28.75
C ILE A 51 6.91 -2.38 -27.66
N HIS A 52 7.97 -1.91 -27.01
CA HIS A 52 7.91 -0.91 -25.95
C HIS A 52 8.99 0.16 -26.14
N VAL A 53 8.81 1.31 -25.50
CA VAL A 53 9.75 2.43 -25.55
C VAL A 53 10.80 2.26 -24.46
N THR A 54 12.08 2.29 -24.83
CA THR A 54 13.19 2.23 -23.86
C THR A 54 13.70 3.61 -23.50
N ARG A 55 13.70 4.55 -24.45
CA ARG A 55 14.18 5.91 -24.26
C ARG A 55 13.47 6.91 -25.16
N ILE A 56 13.43 8.15 -24.70
CA ILE A 56 12.91 9.30 -25.45
C ILE A 56 13.81 10.51 -25.21
N TRP A 57 14.01 11.32 -26.25
CA TRP A 57 14.77 12.57 -26.20
C TRP A 57 13.97 13.68 -26.88
N GLU A 58 14.14 14.91 -26.39
CA GLU A 58 13.65 16.10 -27.10
C GLU A 58 14.62 16.45 -28.24
N GLY A 59 14.06 16.90 -29.37
CA GLY A 59 14.81 17.26 -30.57
C GLY A 59 14.88 16.15 -31.62
N GLU A 60 15.33 16.55 -32.81
CA GLU A 60 15.49 15.68 -33.97
C GLU A 60 16.87 15.00 -33.95
N ASN A 61 16.90 13.68 -34.14
CA ASN A 61 18.13 12.87 -34.17
C ASN A 61 19.01 13.03 -32.92
N THR A 62 18.39 13.17 -31.74
CA THR A 62 19.09 13.41 -30.47
C THR A 62 19.41 12.16 -29.68
N ALA A 63 19.12 10.97 -30.24
CA ALA A 63 19.49 9.68 -29.65
C ALA A 63 20.98 9.67 -29.29
N TYR A 64 21.28 9.36 -28.03
CA TYR A 64 22.65 9.31 -27.47
C TYR A 64 23.43 10.64 -27.46
N ALA A 65 22.92 11.71 -28.05
CA ALA A 65 23.53 13.04 -28.05
C ALA A 65 23.02 13.94 -26.91
N GLY A 66 21.77 13.72 -26.44
CA GLY A 66 21.15 14.45 -25.35
C GLY A 66 20.80 13.58 -24.13
N SER A 67 20.40 14.23 -23.04
CA SER A 67 19.84 13.56 -21.87
C SER A 67 18.44 13.03 -22.20
N PRO A 68 18.15 11.73 -22.02
CA PRO A 68 16.82 11.20 -22.21
C PRO A 68 15.85 11.76 -21.15
N ILE A 69 14.60 11.94 -21.55
CA ILE A 69 13.49 12.28 -20.64
C ILE A 69 12.79 11.00 -20.16
N THR A 70 11.96 11.12 -19.11
CA THR A 70 11.21 9.99 -18.58
C THR A 70 10.21 9.47 -19.62
N VAL A 71 10.28 8.17 -19.91
CA VAL A 71 9.29 7.47 -20.73
C VAL A 71 7.96 7.43 -19.94
N PRO A 72 6.83 7.86 -20.53
CA PRO A 72 5.53 7.69 -19.89
C PRO A 72 5.24 6.20 -19.66
N SER A 73 4.83 5.85 -18.43
CA SER A 73 4.81 4.45 -17.99
C SER A 73 3.90 3.53 -18.81
N GLN A 74 2.90 4.06 -19.52
CA GLN A 74 2.07 3.26 -20.43
C GLN A 74 2.84 2.65 -21.61
N PHE A 75 4.01 3.17 -21.94
CA PHE A 75 4.85 2.70 -23.04
C PHE A 75 5.98 1.77 -22.59
N GLU A 76 6.09 1.50 -21.29
CA GLU A 76 6.97 0.45 -20.75
C GLU A 76 6.39 -0.94 -21.05
N GLU A 77 7.26 -1.95 -21.10
CA GLU A 77 6.86 -3.34 -21.33
C GLU A 77 5.89 -3.82 -20.23
N SER A 78 4.77 -4.38 -20.65
CA SER A 78 3.63 -4.77 -19.81
C SER A 78 4.01 -5.85 -18.80
N VAL A 79 4.96 -6.72 -19.12
CA VAL A 79 5.49 -7.72 -18.18
C VAL A 79 6.20 -7.02 -17.01
N GLN A 80 7.04 -6.03 -17.28
CA GLN A 80 7.77 -5.26 -16.28
C GLN A 80 6.81 -4.41 -15.45
N ARG A 81 5.84 -3.74 -16.11
CA ARG A 81 4.79 -2.99 -15.40
C ARG A 81 4.03 -3.87 -14.41
N ARG A 82 3.64 -5.09 -14.83
CA ARG A 82 2.98 -6.08 -13.95
C ARG A 82 3.89 -6.59 -12.84
N ALA A 83 5.16 -6.87 -13.14
CA ALA A 83 6.12 -7.34 -12.15
C ALA A 83 6.36 -6.29 -11.05
N HIS A 84 6.58 -5.04 -11.44
CA HIS A 84 6.72 -3.95 -10.48
C HIS A 84 5.43 -3.70 -9.69
N HIS A 85 4.27 -3.81 -10.35
CA HIS A 85 2.99 -3.69 -9.66
C HIS A 85 2.75 -4.83 -8.65
N PHE A 86 3.20 -6.04 -8.95
CA PHE A 86 3.12 -7.18 -8.02
C PHE A 86 3.89 -6.92 -6.72
N GLU A 87 5.07 -6.29 -6.79
CA GLU A 87 5.84 -5.91 -5.59
C GLU A 87 5.05 -4.96 -4.68
N ILE A 88 4.33 -3.99 -5.27
CA ILE A 88 3.47 -3.04 -4.55
C ILE A 88 2.32 -3.77 -3.87
N LEU A 89 1.60 -4.62 -4.62
CA LEU A 89 0.48 -5.41 -4.08
C LEU A 89 0.93 -6.32 -2.93
N LEU A 90 2.09 -6.96 -3.08
CA LEU A 90 2.67 -7.80 -2.04
C LEU A 90 3.04 -6.99 -0.79
N GLY A 91 3.59 -5.79 -0.97
CA GLY A 91 3.87 -4.86 0.14
C GLY A 91 2.61 -4.49 0.91
N LEU A 92 1.54 -4.11 0.20
CA LEU A 92 0.24 -3.77 0.81
C LEU A 92 -0.37 -4.96 1.54
N LEU A 93 -0.30 -6.16 0.98
CA LEU A 93 -0.80 -7.38 1.62
C LEU A 93 -0.04 -7.69 2.92
N LYS A 94 1.29 -7.53 2.92
CA LYS A 94 2.12 -7.70 4.13
C LYS A 94 1.76 -6.70 5.21
N MET A 95 1.55 -5.43 4.85
CA MET A 95 1.12 -4.39 5.80
C MET A 95 -0.24 -4.72 6.43
N LEU A 96 -1.21 -5.14 5.61
CA LEU A 96 -2.53 -5.55 6.08
C LEU A 96 -2.43 -6.73 7.06
N LEU A 97 -1.70 -7.79 6.69
CA LEU A 97 -1.53 -8.96 7.53
C LEU A 97 -0.91 -8.61 8.88
N HIS A 98 0.10 -7.73 8.87
CA HIS A 98 0.75 -7.27 10.09
C HIS A 98 -0.20 -6.49 11.01
N ASP A 99 -1.07 -5.64 10.47
CA ASP A 99 -2.06 -4.91 11.29
C ASP A 99 -3.15 -5.84 11.83
N VAL A 100 -3.65 -6.77 11.03
CA VAL A 100 -4.62 -7.80 11.48
C VAL A 100 -4.03 -8.65 12.62
N GLN A 101 -2.78 -9.11 12.48
CA GLN A 101 -2.10 -9.88 13.52
C GLN A 101 -1.88 -9.08 14.81
N ALA A 102 -1.71 -7.76 14.70
CA ALA A 102 -1.57 -6.85 15.83
C ALA A 102 -2.91 -6.36 16.41
N GLY A 103 -4.06 -6.81 15.87
CA GLY A 103 -5.39 -6.34 16.28
C GLY A 103 -5.64 -4.86 15.98
N ARG A 104 -4.92 -4.27 15.02
CA ARG A 104 -5.07 -2.87 14.62
C ARG A 104 -5.92 -2.76 13.35
N SER A 105 -6.72 -1.71 13.26
CA SER A 105 -7.37 -1.33 12.00
C SER A 105 -6.32 -0.84 10.99
N PRO A 106 -6.45 -1.15 9.69
CA PRO A 106 -5.54 -0.65 8.66
C PRO A 106 -5.51 0.88 8.65
N SER A 107 -4.33 1.45 8.46
CA SER A 107 -4.17 2.90 8.43
C SER A 107 -4.86 3.54 7.21
N GLY A 108 -5.24 4.82 7.34
CA GLY A 108 -5.74 5.60 6.20
C GLY A 108 -4.74 5.68 5.04
N ASP A 109 -3.45 5.70 5.35
CA ASP A 109 -2.38 5.69 4.35
C ASP A 109 -2.35 4.35 3.58
N TRP A 110 -2.57 3.23 4.27
CA TRP A 110 -2.73 1.91 3.63
C TRP A 110 -3.97 1.86 2.73
N LEU A 111 -5.11 2.40 3.17
CA LEU A 111 -6.33 2.46 2.36
C LEU A 111 -6.12 3.29 1.08
N ALA A 112 -5.51 4.47 1.20
CA ALA A 112 -5.21 5.33 0.07
C ALA A 112 -4.26 4.67 -0.94
N LYS A 113 -3.16 4.07 -0.45
CA LYS A 113 -2.22 3.34 -1.32
C LYS A 113 -2.85 2.11 -1.95
N SER A 114 -3.72 1.40 -1.24
CA SER A 114 -4.46 0.25 -1.77
C SER A 114 -5.43 0.66 -2.88
N SER A 115 -6.17 1.74 -2.70
CA SER A 115 -7.05 2.29 -3.73
C SER A 115 -6.29 2.70 -4.98
N TRP A 116 -5.13 3.36 -4.82
CA TRP A 116 -4.28 3.71 -5.96
C TRP A 116 -3.70 2.47 -6.64
N ALA A 117 -3.24 1.48 -5.87
CA ALA A 117 -2.69 0.25 -6.43
C ALA A 117 -3.75 -0.50 -7.26
N ILE A 118 -5.00 -0.58 -6.79
CA ILE A 118 -6.10 -1.17 -7.56
C ILE A 118 -6.27 -0.42 -8.89
N ALA A 119 -6.39 0.91 -8.86
CA ALA A 119 -6.53 1.72 -10.06
C ALA A 119 -5.34 1.56 -11.03
N ARG A 120 -4.11 1.43 -10.50
CA ARG A 120 -2.92 1.15 -11.31
C ARG A 120 -2.98 -0.24 -11.95
N GLY A 121 -3.40 -1.26 -11.22
CA GLY A 121 -3.59 -2.60 -11.75
C GLY A 121 -4.61 -2.64 -12.89
N GLU A 122 -5.73 -1.96 -12.72
CA GLU A 122 -6.75 -1.79 -13.76
C GLU A 122 -6.21 -1.04 -14.98
N ALA A 123 -5.44 0.04 -14.77
CA ALA A 123 -4.80 0.78 -15.85
C ALA A 123 -3.80 -0.09 -16.64
N ILE A 124 -2.99 -0.90 -15.96
CA ILE A 124 -2.06 -1.84 -16.62
C ILE A 124 -2.84 -2.84 -17.48
N LEU A 125 -3.93 -3.41 -16.97
CA LEU A 125 -4.77 -4.35 -17.73
C LEU A 125 -5.43 -3.69 -18.96
N ALA A 126 -5.73 -2.40 -18.86
CA ALA A 126 -6.32 -1.60 -19.93
C ALA A 126 -5.29 -0.96 -20.88
N TYR A 127 -3.99 -1.20 -20.69
CA TYR A 127 -2.90 -0.50 -21.40
C TYR A 127 -2.99 1.04 -21.28
N ALA A 128 -3.54 1.52 -20.18
CA ALA A 128 -3.71 2.94 -19.88
C ALA A 128 -2.51 3.50 -19.08
N PRO A 129 -2.35 4.84 -19.03
CA PRO A 129 -1.40 5.52 -18.14
C PRO A 129 -1.63 5.16 -16.68
N ASP A 130 -0.54 5.06 -15.91
CA ASP A 130 -0.65 4.87 -14.47
C ASP A 130 -1.34 6.09 -13.84
N PRO A 131 -2.23 5.89 -12.85
CA PRO A 131 -2.84 7.00 -12.12
C PRO A 131 -1.77 7.78 -11.36
N ALA A 132 -1.98 9.09 -11.22
CA ALA A 132 -1.11 9.92 -10.40
C ALA A 132 -0.98 9.34 -8.98
N GLU A 133 0.25 9.22 -8.49
CA GLU A 133 0.48 8.73 -7.13
C GLU A 133 -0.23 9.64 -6.12
N PRO A 134 -0.86 9.05 -5.08
CA PRO A 134 -1.45 9.83 -4.02
C PRO A 134 -0.33 10.64 -3.35
N ALA A 135 -0.47 11.97 -3.38
CA ALA A 135 0.43 12.84 -2.64
C ALA A 135 0.46 12.41 -1.17
N ASP A 136 1.65 12.41 -0.56
CA ASP A 136 1.91 12.00 0.83
C ASP A 136 1.36 13.00 1.88
N ALA A 137 0.23 13.65 1.56
CA ALA A 137 -0.48 14.53 2.46
C ALA A 137 -1.36 13.67 3.36
N ARG A 138 -0.78 13.19 4.46
CA ARG A 138 -1.53 12.66 5.59
C ARG A 138 -2.66 13.66 5.91
N LYS A 139 -3.91 13.29 5.62
CA LYS A 139 -5.05 14.16 5.93
C LYS A 139 -5.04 14.37 7.46
N PRO A 140 -5.30 15.60 7.95
CA PRO A 140 -5.31 15.85 9.39
C PRO A 140 -6.34 14.94 10.06
N SER A 141 -5.90 14.14 11.03
CA SER A 141 -6.73 13.28 11.86
C SER A 141 -6.71 13.79 13.29
N HIS A 142 -7.86 13.74 13.97
CA HIS A 142 -8.00 14.19 15.35
C HIS A 142 -8.33 13.01 16.28
N ILE A 143 -7.82 13.03 17.51
CA ILE A 143 -8.08 12.00 18.53
C ILE A 143 -9.37 12.37 19.27
N LEU A 144 -10.38 11.50 19.20
CA LEU A 144 -11.67 11.73 19.87
C LEU A 144 -11.70 11.25 21.32
N ALA A 145 -11.02 10.15 21.63
CA ALA A 145 -10.93 9.61 22.98
C ALA A 145 -9.54 9.01 23.22
N ARG A 146 -9.06 9.14 24.46
CA ARG A 146 -7.82 8.52 24.93
C ARG A 146 -8.04 8.01 26.34
N LEU A 147 -7.76 6.74 26.55
CA LEU A 147 -7.74 6.13 27.89
C LEU A 147 -6.31 6.24 28.43
N GLU A 148 -6.16 6.84 29.60
CA GLU A 148 -4.85 7.04 30.25
C GLU A 148 -4.84 6.33 31.60
N GLU A 149 -3.87 5.43 31.81
CA GLU A 149 -3.78 4.59 33.02
C GLU A 149 -3.64 5.43 34.30
N GLU A 150 -2.99 6.60 34.23
CA GLU A 150 -2.86 7.51 35.37
C GLU A 150 -4.21 8.15 35.77
N HIS A 151 -5.06 8.46 34.78
CA HIS A 151 -6.42 8.92 35.05
C HIS A 151 -7.29 7.78 35.59
N VAL A 152 -7.07 6.55 35.14
CA VAL A 152 -7.74 5.36 35.71
C VAL A 152 -7.31 5.16 37.16
N ARG A 153 -6.02 5.32 37.49
CA ARG A 153 -5.52 5.29 38.87
C ARG A 153 -6.18 6.35 39.76
N SER A 154 -6.29 7.57 39.25
CA SER A 154 -6.99 8.65 39.95
C SER A 154 -8.48 8.33 40.17
N ALA A 155 -9.13 7.72 39.16
CA ALA A 155 -10.52 7.30 39.27
C ALA A 155 -10.70 6.16 40.28
N ILE A 156 -9.76 5.21 40.38
CA ILE A 156 -9.78 4.14 41.39
C ILE A 156 -9.77 4.74 42.80
N VAL A 157 -8.91 5.73 43.07
CA VAL A 157 -8.91 6.44 44.37
C VAL A 157 -10.29 7.03 44.66
N ALA A 158 -10.86 7.76 43.71
CA ALA A 158 -12.16 8.40 43.89
C ALA A 158 -13.31 7.39 44.09
N VAL A 159 -13.28 6.24 43.42
CA VAL A 159 -14.28 5.19 43.59
C VAL A 159 -14.17 4.54 44.97
N LEU A 160 -12.95 4.21 45.41
CA LEU A 160 -12.72 3.57 46.73
C LEU A 160 -13.05 4.50 47.91
N GLU A 161 -13.03 5.82 47.72
CA GLU A 161 -13.47 6.78 48.73
C GLU A 161 -15.00 6.78 48.95
N VAL A 162 -15.77 6.43 47.92
CA VAL A 162 -17.23 6.56 47.92
C VAL A 162 -17.93 5.21 48.09
N ASP A 163 -17.39 4.16 47.49
CA ASP A 163 -18.04 2.87 47.39
C ASP A 163 -17.56 1.89 48.48
N ARG A 164 -18.47 1.59 49.41
CA ARG A 164 -18.20 0.73 50.57
C ARG A 164 -18.13 -0.76 50.22
N ASP A 165 -18.55 -1.15 49.03
CA ASP A 165 -18.45 -2.55 48.59
C ASP A 165 -16.97 -2.98 48.46
N PHE A 166 -16.04 -2.02 48.39
CA PHE A 166 -14.60 -2.23 48.35
C PHE A 166 -13.89 -1.90 49.67
N ASP A 167 -14.61 -1.82 50.78
CA ASP A 167 -14.03 -1.55 52.11
C ASP A 167 -12.88 -2.52 52.43
N GLY A 168 -11.71 -1.98 52.75
CA GLY A 168 -10.49 -2.74 53.04
C GLY A 168 -9.53 -2.89 51.86
N LEU A 169 -9.92 -2.51 50.65
CA LEU A 169 -9.01 -2.37 49.52
C LEU A 169 -8.32 -0.99 49.57
N SER A 170 -7.00 -0.97 49.44
CA SER A 170 -6.25 0.28 49.32
C SER A 170 -6.03 0.62 47.85
N PRO A 171 -6.02 1.90 47.45
CA PRO A 171 -5.63 2.28 46.10
C PRO A 171 -4.23 1.76 45.71
N ALA A 172 -3.32 1.65 46.69
CA ALA A 172 -1.97 1.12 46.47
C ALA A 172 -1.91 -0.40 46.30
N SER A 173 -2.99 -1.13 46.64
CA SER A 173 -3.06 -2.58 46.40
C SER A 173 -3.48 -2.93 44.97
N VAL A 174 -4.00 -1.98 44.19
CA VAL A 174 -4.26 -2.19 42.76
C VAL A 174 -2.97 -1.96 41.98
N SER A 175 -2.45 -3.03 41.39
CA SER A 175 -1.19 -3.02 40.66
C SER A 175 -1.32 -2.39 39.28
N ASP A 176 -0.20 -1.89 38.76
CA ASP A 176 -0.12 -1.33 37.40
C ASP A 176 -0.52 -2.37 36.35
N ALA A 177 -0.20 -3.65 36.57
CA ALA A 177 -0.58 -4.74 35.68
C ALA A 177 -2.09 -4.97 35.64
N GLU A 178 -2.80 -4.82 36.77
CA GLU A 178 -4.25 -4.91 36.82
C GLU A 178 -4.91 -3.73 36.11
N ILE A 179 -4.37 -2.51 36.29
CA ILE A 179 -4.85 -1.31 35.58
C ILE A 179 -4.64 -1.46 34.08
N GLN A 180 -3.46 -1.90 33.66
CA GLN A 180 -3.13 -2.12 32.26
C GLN A 180 -4.05 -3.18 31.63
N SER A 181 -4.24 -4.32 32.31
CA SER A 181 -5.13 -5.40 31.86
C SER A 181 -6.59 -4.93 31.77
N ALA A 182 -7.06 -4.15 32.73
CA ALA A 182 -8.39 -3.56 32.73
C ALA A 182 -8.56 -2.57 31.57
N CYS A 183 -7.59 -1.69 31.34
CA CYS A 183 -7.61 -0.74 30.22
C CYS A 183 -7.66 -1.46 28.87
N ALA A 184 -6.83 -2.49 28.68
CA ALA A 184 -6.83 -3.30 27.46
C ALA A 184 -8.18 -4.03 27.26
N SER A 185 -8.79 -4.53 28.34
CA SER A 185 -10.09 -5.20 28.31
C SER A 185 -11.22 -4.22 27.93
N VAL A 186 -11.20 -3.00 28.49
CA VAL A 186 -12.20 -1.96 28.15
C VAL A 186 -12.04 -1.51 26.71
N VAL A 187 -10.81 -1.28 26.24
CA VAL A 187 -10.56 -0.86 24.85
C VAL A 187 -11.04 -1.90 23.84
N THR A 188 -10.93 -3.19 24.17
CA THR A 188 -11.38 -4.27 23.27
C THR A 188 -12.89 -4.49 23.31
N ALA A 189 -13.55 -4.22 24.44
CA ALA A 189 -14.99 -4.41 24.59
C ALA A 189 -15.83 -3.19 24.18
N MET A 190 -15.26 -1.98 24.20
CA MET A 190 -16.00 -0.75 24.00
C MET A 190 -16.17 -0.41 22.51
N ASP A 191 -17.43 -0.32 22.09
CA ASP A 191 -17.79 0.19 20.76
C ASP A 191 -17.96 1.72 20.80
N LEU A 192 -17.10 2.43 20.06
CA LEU A 192 -17.14 3.90 19.95
C LEU A 192 -17.75 4.38 18.63
N SER A 193 -18.28 3.48 17.80
CA SER A 193 -18.76 3.81 16.45
C SER A 193 -19.82 4.92 16.44
N ASP A 194 -20.77 4.86 17.37
CA ASP A 194 -21.81 5.89 17.50
C ASP A 194 -21.25 7.24 17.94
N ALA A 195 -20.31 7.25 18.89
CA ALA A 195 -19.67 8.47 19.38
C ALA A 195 -18.82 9.15 18.29
N VAL A 196 -18.10 8.34 17.51
CA VAL A 196 -17.31 8.81 16.36
C VAL A 196 -18.23 9.39 15.29
N SER A 197 -19.26 8.64 14.88
CA SER A 197 -20.22 9.08 13.87
C SER A 197 -20.92 10.39 14.26
N ASN A 198 -21.29 10.52 15.52
CA ASN A 198 -21.89 11.75 16.03
C ASN A 198 -20.92 12.94 16.02
N ALA A 199 -19.66 12.72 16.44
CA ALA A 199 -18.64 13.77 16.40
C ALA A 199 -18.34 14.24 14.97
N GLU A 200 -18.26 13.33 14.01
CA GLU A 200 -18.10 13.63 12.59
C GLU A 200 -19.29 14.44 12.04
N PHE A 201 -20.52 14.04 12.38
CA PHE A 201 -21.72 14.78 11.99
C PHE A 201 -21.71 16.21 12.56
N HIS A 202 -21.35 16.38 13.83
CA HIS A 202 -21.21 17.70 14.44
C HIS A 202 -20.12 18.55 13.78
N ALA A 203 -18.96 17.96 13.47
CA ALA A 203 -17.89 18.64 12.75
C ALA A 203 -18.33 19.08 11.35
N ALA A 204 -19.06 18.24 10.62
CA ALA A 204 -19.63 18.56 9.32
C ALA A 204 -20.61 19.74 9.40
N MET A 205 -21.54 19.70 10.37
CA MET A 205 -22.49 20.79 10.57
C MET A 205 -21.81 22.11 10.96
N ALA A 206 -20.77 22.06 11.79
CA ALA A 206 -19.98 23.24 12.15
C ALA A 206 -19.27 23.85 10.91
N ALA A 207 -18.65 23.00 10.08
CA ALA A 207 -17.98 23.43 8.85
C ALA A 207 -18.97 24.05 7.85
N ILE A 208 -20.15 23.45 7.66
CA ILE A 208 -21.20 23.97 6.77
C ILE A 208 -21.67 25.35 7.25
N ARG A 209 -21.94 25.52 8.55
CA ARG A 209 -22.37 26.82 9.11
C ARG A 209 -21.31 27.90 8.93
N ALA A 210 -20.04 27.57 9.17
CA ALA A 210 -18.93 28.49 8.95
C ALA A 210 -18.82 28.90 7.46
N ALA A 211 -18.95 27.94 6.55
CA ALA A 211 -18.95 28.22 5.12
C ALA A 211 -20.14 29.08 4.69
N TYR A 212 -21.33 28.80 5.21
CA TYR A 212 -22.55 29.56 4.93
C TYR A 212 -22.43 31.02 5.38
N GLY A 213 -21.98 31.27 6.61
CA GLY A 213 -21.78 32.63 7.13
C GLY A 213 -20.70 33.41 6.38
N ARG A 214 -19.65 32.74 5.89
CA ARG A 214 -18.64 33.37 5.03
C ARG A 214 -19.20 33.76 3.65
N LEU A 215 -20.09 32.94 3.08
CA LEU A 215 -20.64 33.16 1.74
C LEU A 215 -21.85 34.11 1.72
N HIS A 216 -22.53 34.26 2.86
CA HIS A 216 -23.64 35.19 3.04
C HIS A 216 -23.36 36.10 4.25
N PRO A 217 -22.38 37.00 4.15
CA PRO A 217 -22.17 38.02 5.17
C PRO A 217 -23.31 39.05 5.12
N ASP A 218 -23.86 39.39 6.29
CA ASP A 218 -24.87 40.45 6.44
C ASP A 218 -24.36 41.82 5.94
#